data_AF-Q7PXK1-F1
#
_entry.id   AF-Q7PXK1-F1
#
_cell.length_a   1.000
_cell.length_b   1.000
_cell.length_c   1.000
_cell.angle_alpha   90.00
_cell.angle_beta   90.00
_cell.angle_gamma   90.00
#
_symmetry.space_group_name_H-M   'P 1'
#
loop_
_entity.id
_entity.type
_entity.pdbx_description
1 polymer ?
#
loop_
_entity_poly.entity_id
_entity_poly.type
_entity_poly.pdbx_seq_one_letter_code
_entity_poly.pdbx_strand_id
1 'polypeptide(L)'
;MDALDEIVPFLAKTARLDLKVVSLSHVLGLTGSVDGIKLLVQNETLLNNLLDLTGEESVAKDAVLCFVNITAEETGAAVVVDKLTERLVPLAYEAVLDENCKLSDAWCMVLCNITRPEHLVERVLQRLLAIEFSLEKLTTCFTRVSYNKQKCHLNYLGPLFSNVSQSKAGREVFCNQQTGLLRRLLPFVHHEGSIVRRGGAVGLLKNVCFDSSVHEWLLSEEMDVLPFVLLPLAGPEELDDETNEKLPVDLQYLGPDKRREDDPDVRKMLVESLAQLCATRKGRSYLRDHGTYEILRELHKFECSPEGDKVVLNAVENVVDILIRTEEEIGEDNLKQLEIPDDVKAKIESMTDEVEK
;
A
#
# COMPACT_ATOMS: atom_id res chain seq x y z
N MET A 1 14.67 1.17 -33.77
CA MET A 1 13.28 0.99 -34.25
C MET A 1 13.23 -0.23 -35.16
N ASP A 2 14.05 -0.28 -36.21
CA ASP A 2 14.07 -1.36 -37.22
C ASP A 2 14.02 -2.79 -36.68
N ALA A 3 14.83 -3.13 -35.65
CA ALA A 3 14.86 -4.49 -35.10
C ALA A 3 13.60 -4.88 -34.30
N LEU A 4 12.89 -3.92 -33.69
CA LEU A 4 11.61 -4.22 -33.02
C LEU A 4 10.49 -4.44 -34.03
N ASP A 5 10.49 -3.67 -35.11
CA ASP A 5 9.47 -3.78 -36.16
C ASP A 5 9.53 -5.14 -36.87
N GLU A 6 10.70 -5.79 -36.92
CA GLU A 6 10.85 -7.17 -37.39
C GLU A 6 10.24 -8.20 -36.44
N ILE A 7 10.22 -7.94 -35.12
CA ILE A 7 9.71 -8.87 -34.10
C ILE A 7 8.19 -8.78 -33.95
N VAL A 8 7.61 -7.59 -34.11
CA VAL A 8 6.17 -7.33 -33.88
C VAL A 8 5.23 -8.32 -34.62
N PRO A 9 5.44 -8.66 -35.90
CA PRO A 9 4.57 -9.59 -36.62
C PRO A 9 4.54 -11.00 -35.99
N PHE A 10 5.63 -11.41 -35.34
CA PHE A 10 5.73 -12.72 -34.69
C PHE A 10 5.06 -12.78 -33.32
N LEU A 11 4.72 -11.62 -32.73
CA LEU A 11 3.93 -11.52 -31.50
C LEU A 11 2.42 -11.41 -31.76
N ALA A 12 2.00 -11.22 -33.01
CA ALA A 12 0.59 -11.15 -33.34
C ALA A 12 -0.14 -12.44 -32.95
N LYS A 13 -1.39 -12.32 -32.48
CA LYS A 13 -2.21 -13.48 -32.04
C LYS A 13 -2.30 -14.58 -33.11
N THR A 14 -2.31 -14.20 -34.39
CA THR A 14 -2.37 -15.09 -35.56
C THR A 14 -1.04 -15.74 -35.94
N ALA A 15 0.08 -15.33 -35.34
CA ALA A 15 1.38 -15.91 -35.60
C ALA A 15 1.45 -17.37 -35.11
N ARG A 16 2.40 -18.13 -35.66
CA ARG A 16 2.66 -19.50 -35.22
C ARG A 16 3.19 -19.51 -33.80
N LEU A 17 2.83 -20.53 -33.02
CA LEU A 17 3.21 -20.64 -31.61
C LEU A 17 4.73 -20.66 -31.41
N ASP A 18 5.48 -21.37 -32.25
CA ASP A 18 6.94 -21.44 -32.17
C ASP A 18 7.60 -20.06 -32.35
N LEU A 19 7.07 -19.25 -33.28
CA LEU A 19 7.54 -17.88 -33.48
C LEU A 19 7.16 -16.99 -32.29
N LYS A 20 5.93 -17.10 -31.77
CA LYS A 20 5.50 -16.36 -30.58
C LYS A 20 6.39 -16.64 -29.38
N VAL A 21 6.69 -17.91 -29.10
CA VAL A 21 7.54 -18.32 -27.97
C VAL A 21 8.94 -17.71 -28.09
N VAL A 22 9.58 -17.81 -29.27
CA VAL A 22 10.94 -17.27 -29.47
C VAL A 22 10.95 -15.74 -29.35
N SER A 23 10.03 -15.07 -30.05
CA SER A 23 9.94 -13.61 -30.03
C SER A 23 9.61 -13.06 -28.65
N LEU A 24 8.69 -13.71 -27.93
CA LEU A 24 8.31 -13.30 -26.58
C LEU A 24 9.45 -13.50 -25.57
N SER A 25 10.24 -14.57 -25.71
CA SER A 25 11.45 -14.77 -24.90
C SER A 25 12.47 -13.64 -25.10
N HIS A 26 12.68 -13.19 -26.34
CA HIS A 26 13.52 -12.02 -26.61
C HIS A 26 12.96 -10.73 -26.01
N VAL A 27 11.66 -10.48 -26.16
CA VAL A 27 11.01 -9.29 -25.57
C VAL A 27 11.09 -9.32 -24.05
N LEU A 28 10.82 -10.46 -23.41
CA LEU A 28 10.94 -10.63 -21.97
C LEU A 28 12.37 -10.32 -21.49
N GLY A 29 13.39 -10.78 -22.23
CA GLY A 29 14.79 -10.44 -21.95
C GLY A 29 15.06 -8.93 -21.98
N LEU A 30 14.46 -8.20 -22.92
CA LEU A 30 14.59 -6.74 -23.00
C LEU A 30 13.91 -6.02 -21.82
N THR A 31 12.77 -6.53 -21.34
CA THR A 31 12.09 -5.95 -20.17
C THR A 31 12.90 -6.02 -18.88
N GLY A 32 14.00 -6.78 -18.84
CA GLY A 32 14.90 -6.84 -17.69
C GLY A 32 15.82 -5.62 -17.53
N SER A 33 15.72 -4.61 -18.39
CA SER A 33 16.54 -3.39 -18.32
C SER A 33 15.71 -2.13 -18.59
N VAL A 34 16.08 -1.03 -17.94
CA VAL A 34 15.42 0.28 -18.12
C VAL A 34 15.45 0.74 -19.59
N ASP A 35 16.59 0.58 -20.27
CA ASP A 35 16.72 0.95 -21.68
C ASP A 35 15.89 0.06 -22.60
N GLY A 36 15.81 -1.24 -22.31
CA GLY A 36 14.93 -2.17 -23.02
C GLY A 36 13.47 -1.82 -22.83
N ILE A 37 13.04 -1.48 -21.62
CA ILE A 37 11.67 -0.99 -21.36
C ILE A 37 11.40 0.29 -22.16
N LYS A 38 12.27 1.30 -22.08
CA LYS A 38 12.15 2.56 -22.84
C LYS A 38 12.02 2.32 -24.34
N LEU A 39 12.73 1.34 -24.88
CA LEU A 39 12.65 0.97 -26.29
C LEU A 39 11.31 0.28 -26.62
N LEU A 40 10.86 -0.67 -25.79
CA LEU A 40 9.63 -1.44 -26.02
C LEU A 40 8.37 -0.56 -25.94
N VAL A 41 8.30 0.35 -24.97
CA VAL A 41 7.11 1.19 -24.73
C VAL A 41 6.85 2.22 -25.83
N GLN A 42 7.82 2.44 -26.72
CA GLN A 42 7.64 3.28 -27.91
C GLN A 42 6.78 2.60 -28.98
N ASN A 43 6.57 1.28 -28.92
CA ASN A 43 5.84 0.52 -29.93
C ASN A 43 4.48 0.04 -29.38
N GLU A 44 3.42 0.82 -29.64
CA GLU A 44 2.07 0.52 -29.16
C GLU A 44 1.51 -0.81 -29.71
N THR A 45 1.84 -1.17 -30.95
CA THR A 45 1.44 -2.45 -31.56
C THR A 45 2.06 -3.63 -30.81
N LEU A 46 3.33 -3.51 -30.42
CA LEU A 46 4.00 -4.52 -29.60
C LEU A 46 3.28 -4.70 -28.27
N LEU A 47 2.96 -3.61 -27.57
CA LEU A 47 2.27 -3.66 -26.28
C LEU A 47 0.86 -4.29 -26.40
N ASN A 48 0.11 -3.95 -27.45
CA ASN A 48 -1.19 -4.57 -27.72
C ASN A 48 -1.06 -6.06 -28.03
N ASN A 49 -0.07 -6.47 -28.83
CA ASN A 49 0.21 -7.87 -29.10
C ASN A 49 0.58 -8.62 -27.82
N LEU A 50 1.45 -8.06 -26.97
CA LEU A 50 1.75 -8.64 -25.66
C LEU A 50 0.49 -8.84 -24.82
N LEU A 51 -0.40 -7.84 -24.78
CA LEU A 51 -1.65 -7.92 -24.03
C LEU A 51 -2.55 -9.04 -24.59
N ASP A 52 -2.66 -9.18 -25.90
CA ASP A 52 -3.41 -10.27 -26.53
C ASP A 52 -2.86 -11.65 -26.17
N LEU A 53 -1.54 -11.80 -26.10
CA LEU A 53 -0.87 -13.05 -25.74
C LEU A 53 -1.07 -13.46 -24.28
N THR A 54 -1.46 -12.53 -23.39
CA THR A 54 -1.77 -12.87 -22.00
C THR A 54 -2.98 -13.82 -21.85
N GLY A 55 -3.83 -13.93 -22.88
CA GLY A 55 -4.95 -14.86 -22.93
C GLY A 55 -4.64 -16.23 -23.55
N GLU A 56 -3.41 -16.46 -24.04
CA GLU A 56 -3.03 -17.71 -24.70
C GLU A 56 -2.19 -18.59 -23.76
N GLU A 57 -2.74 -19.70 -23.25
CA GLU A 57 -2.15 -20.50 -22.16
C GLU A 57 -0.66 -20.85 -22.37
N SER A 58 -0.25 -21.13 -23.61
CA SER A 58 1.12 -21.53 -23.94
C SER A 58 2.16 -20.41 -23.80
N VAL A 59 1.75 -19.13 -23.83
CA VAL A 59 2.65 -17.95 -23.81
C VAL A 59 2.22 -16.89 -22.79
N ALA A 60 1.06 -17.06 -22.16
CA ALA A 60 0.46 -16.09 -21.25
C ALA A 60 1.39 -15.73 -20.09
N LYS A 61 2.11 -16.71 -19.54
CA LYS A 61 3.05 -16.47 -18.43
C LYS A 61 4.10 -15.43 -18.80
N ASP A 62 4.80 -15.63 -19.91
CA ASP A 62 5.89 -14.74 -20.33
C ASP A 62 5.36 -13.36 -20.74
N ALA A 63 4.16 -13.31 -21.33
CA ALA A 63 3.50 -12.05 -21.67
C ALA A 63 3.11 -11.23 -20.43
N VAL A 64 2.54 -11.86 -19.40
CA VAL A 64 2.22 -11.17 -18.14
C VAL A 64 3.51 -10.75 -17.42
N LEU A 65 4.57 -11.58 -17.43
CA LEU A 65 5.86 -11.21 -16.86
C LEU A 65 6.50 -10.01 -17.57
N CYS A 66 6.31 -9.86 -18.89
CA CYS A 66 6.70 -8.64 -19.59
C CYS A 66 6.00 -7.42 -18.98
N PHE A 67 4.69 -7.49 -18.72
CA PHE A 67 3.96 -6.40 -18.08
C PHE A 67 4.38 -6.16 -16.63
N VAL A 68 4.67 -7.20 -15.84
CA VAL A 68 5.21 -7.03 -14.48
C VAL A 68 6.49 -6.19 -14.52
N ASN A 69 7.42 -6.52 -15.42
CA ASN A 69 8.68 -5.79 -15.57
C ASN A 69 8.49 -4.38 -16.14
N ILE A 70 7.71 -4.23 -17.22
CA ILE A 70 7.43 -2.92 -17.84
C ILE A 70 6.80 -1.96 -16.83
N THR A 71 5.80 -2.43 -16.07
CA THR A 71 5.08 -1.57 -15.12
C THR A 71 5.87 -1.32 -13.83
N ALA A 72 6.89 -2.11 -13.53
CA ALA A 72 7.76 -1.85 -12.37
C ALA A 72 8.54 -0.52 -12.52
N GLU A 73 8.82 -0.11 -13.76
CA GLU A 73 9.38 1.20 -14.09
C GLU A 73 8.28 2.24 -14.29
N GLU A 74 8.41 3.40 -13.66
CA GLU A 74 7.39 4.46 -13.70
C GLU A 74 7.06 4.92 -15.13
N THR A 75 8.08 5.07 -15.98
CA THR A 75 7.87 5.42 -17.41
C THR A 75 7.07 4.35 -18.16
N GLY A 76 7.30 3.08 -17.86
CA GLY A 76 6.55 1.98 -18.47
C GLY A 76 5.13 1.88 -17.91
N ALA A 77 4.95 2.06 -16.60
CA ALA A 77 3.63 2.18 -15.97
C ALA A 77 2.80 3.31 -16.60
N ALA A 78 3.39 4.49 -16.78
CA ALA A 78 2.71 5.64 -17.37
C ALA A 78 2.24 5.35 -18.80
N VAL A 79 3.08 4.74 -19.65
CA VAL A 79 2.67 4.36 -21.02
C VAL A 79 1.59 3.28 -21.00
N VAL A 80 1.71 2.27 -20.14
CA VAL A 80 0.68 1.23 -19.99
C VAL A 80 -0.65 1.83 -19.53
N VAL A 81 -0.62 2.77 -18.60
CA VAL A 81 -1.84 3.45 -18.12
C VAL A 81 -2.43 4.31 -19.24
N ASP A 82 -1.62 5.08 -19.95
CA ASP A 82 -2.09 5.94 -21.05
C ASP A 82 -2.72 5.13 -22.20
N LYS A 83 -2.03 4.07 -22.64
CA LYS A 83 -2.40 3.32 -23.86
C LYS A 83 -3.31 2.13 -23.62
N LEU A 84 -3.19 1.45 -22.48
CA LEU A 84 -3.78 0.12 -22.30
C LEU A 84 -4.77 0.01 -21.14
N THR A 85 -4.95 1.04 -20.30
CA THR A 85 -5.85 0.98 -19.12
C THR A 85 -7.21 0.37 -19.41
N GLU A 86 -7.84 0.77 -20.52
CA GLU A 86 -9.20 0.33 -20.87
C GLU A 86 -9.31 -1.18 -21.13
N ARG A 87 -8.21 -1.83 -21.52
CA ARG A 87 -8.17 -3.27 -21.79
C ARG A 87 -7.47 -4.06 -20.69
N LEU A 88 -6.37 -3.53 -20.17
CA LEU A 88 -5.51 -4.20 -19.21
C LEU A 88 -6.17 -4.29 -17.83
N VAL A 89 -6.81 -3.23 -17.34
CA VAL A 89 -7.40 -3.25 -15.99
C VAL A 89 -8.55 -4.27 -15.89
N PRO A 90 -9.53 -4.32 -16.82
CA PRO A 90 -10.55 -5.36 -16.79
C PRO A 90 -9.97 -6.78 -16.89
N LEU A 91 -8.97 -7.00 -17.74
CA LEU A 91 -8.35 -8.31 -17.91
C LEU A 91 -7.62 -8.75 -16.64
N ALA A 92 -6.82 -7.86 -16.04
CA ALA A 92 -6.14 -8.13 -14.78
C ALA A 92 -7.14 -8.40 -13.64
N TYR A 93 -8.24 -7.63 -13.58
CA TYR A 93 -9.32 -7.83 -12.62
C TYR A 93 -9.96 -9.22 -12.76
N GLU A 94 -10.35 -9.61 -13.98
CA GLU A 94 -10.94 -10.93 -14.24
C GLU A 94 -9.98 -12.06 -13.86
N ALA A 95 -8.69 -11.91 -14.19
CA ALA A 95 -7.68 -12.90 -13.85
C ALA A 95 -7.44 -13.05 -12.35
N VAL A 96 -7.57 -11.96 -11.56
CA VAL A 96 -7.46 -12.01 -10.10
C VAL A 96 -8.68 -12.68 -9.45
N LEU A 97 -9.86 -12.49 -10.02
CA LEU A 97 -11.10 -13.09 -9.53
C LEU A 97 -11.24 -14.58 -9.89
N ASP A 98 -10.58 -15.05 -10.94
CA ASP A 98 -10.60 -16.47 -11.27
C ASP A 98 -9.79 -17.29 -10.25
N GLU A 99 -10.49 -18.04 -9.41
CA GLU A 99 -9.90 -18.96 -8.44
C GLU A 99 -8.98 -20.02 -9.09
N ASN A 100 -9.08 -20.24 -10.41
CA ASN A 100 -8.24 -21.20 -11.15
C ASN A 100 -7.14 -20.53 -11.99
N CYS A 101 -6.99 -19.21 -11.95
CA CYS A 101 -5.96 -18.53 -12.70
C CYS A 101 -4.58 -18.73 -12.05
N LYS A 102 -3.65 -19.30 -12.82
CA LYS A 102 -2.25 -19.56 -12.41
C LYS A 102 -1.37 -18.30 -12.40
N LEU A 103 -1.89 -17.18 -12.92
CA LEU A 103 -1.15 -15.92 -13.10
C LEU A 103 -1.71 -14.80 -12.21
N SER A 104 -2.61 -15.11 -11.27
CA SER A 104 -3.28 -14.12 -10.42
C SER A 104 -2.31 -13.25 -9.62
N ASP A 105 -1.22 -13.83 -9.12
CA ASP A 105 -0.19 -13.06 -8.39
C ASP A 105 0.54 -12.07 -9.30
N ALA A 106 0.86 -12.48 -10.54
CA ALA A 106 1.50 -11.60 -11.51
C ALA A 106 0.58 -10.45 -11.92
N TRP A 107 -0.72 -10.71 -12.08
CA TRP A 107 -1.71 -9.66 -12.33
C TRP A 107 -1.91 -8.72 -11.14
N CYS A 108 -1.85 -9.23 -9.90
CA CYS A 108 -1.82 -8.37 -8.71
C CYS A 108 -0.60 -7.43 -8.74
N MET A 109 0.58 -7.94 -9.13
CA MET A 109 1.79 -7.13 -9.27
C MET A 109 1.65 -6.05 -10.34
N VAL A 110 1.08 -6.38 -11.52
CA VAL A 110 0.81 -5.39 -12.58
C VAL A 110 -0.10 -4.28 -12.07
N LEU A 111 -1.24 -4.62 -11.42
CA LEU A 111 -2.17 -3.63 -10.87
C LEU A 111 -1.51 -2.77 -9.77
N CYS A 112 -0.74 -3.40 -8.89
CA CYS A 112 0.04 -2.69 -7.87
C CYS A 112 1.04 -1.71 -8.49
N ASN A 113 1.75 -2.13 -9.54
CA ASN A 113 2.77 -1.33 -10.18
C ASN A 113 2.19 -0.09 -10.88
N ILE A 114 1.11 -0.25 -11.65
CA ILE A 114 0.46 0.88 -12.34
C ILE A 114 -0.29 1.84 -11.42
N THR A 115 -0.48 1.47 -10.16
CA THR A 115 -1.06 2.34 -9.12
C THR A 115 -0.01 2.92 -8.19
N ARG A 116 1.27 2.56 -8.33
CA ARG A 116 2.33 3.04 -7.43
C ARG A 116 2.58 4.56 -7.57
N PRO A 117 2.73 5.14 -8.77
CA PRO A 117 2.89 6.57 -8.92
C PRO A 117 1.55 7.28 -8.69
N GLU A 118 1.51 8.25 -7.78
CA GLU A 118 0.28 8.93 -7.35
C GLU A 118 -0.50 9.52 -8.53
N HIS A 119 0.21 10.11 -9.51
CA HIS A 119 -0.40 10.74 -10.68
C HIS A 119 -1.11 9.76 -11.64
N LEU A 120 -0.91 8.44 -11.50
CA LEU A 120 -1.58 7.41 -12.30
C LEU A 120 -2.82 6.83 -11.60
N VAL A 121 -2.92 6.97 -10.27
CA VAL A 121 -3.91 6.28 -9.43
C VAL A 121 -5.34 6.58 -9.88
N GLU A 122 -5.68 7.85 -10.11
CA GLU A 122 -7.06 8.23 -10.44
C GLU A 122 -7.55 7.58 -11.73
N ARG A 123 -6.69 7.46 -12.75
CA ARG A 123 -7.04 6.85 -14.04
C ARG A 123 -7.34 5.36 -13.88
N VAL A 124 -6.50 4.64 -13.12
CA VAL A 124 -6.70 3.21 -12.85
C VAL A 124 -7.91 2.99 -11.95
N LEU A 125 -8.09 3.82 -10.92
CA LEU A 125 -9.23 3.76 -10.00
C LEU A 125 -10.55 3.99 -10.74
N GLN A 126 -10.65 5.01 -11.60
CA GLN A 126 -11.84 5.24 -12.44
C GLN A 126 -12.20 4.00 -13.25
N ARG A 127 -11.20 3.33 -13.84
CA ARG A 127 -11.40 2.12 -14.64
C ARG A 127 -11.83 0.91 -13.79
N LEU A 128 -11.31 0.77 -12.57
CA LEU A 128 -11.77 -0.23 -11.61
C LEU A 128 -13.21 0.06 -11.18
N LEU A 129 -13.56 1.29 -10.83
CA LEU A 129 -14.90 1.67 -10.37
C LEU A 129 -15.97 1.60 -11.48
N ALA A 130 -15.56 1.63 -12.75
CA ALA A 130 -16.45 1.32 -13.87
C ALA A 130 -16.91 -0.15 -13.90
N ILE A 131 -16.25 -1.04 -13.16
CA ILE A 131 -16.64 -2.44 -12.97
C ILE A 131 -17.43 -2.56 -11.67
N GLU A 132 -18.64 -3.12 -11.76
CA GLU A 132 -19.57 -3.21 -10.64
C GLU A 132 -19.01 -4.05 -9.47
N PHE A 133 -18.98 -3.43 -8.29
CA PHE A 133 -18.45 -3.98 -7.03
C PHE A 133 -16.99 -4.42 -7.11
N SER A 134 -16.17 -3.76 -7.93
CA SER A 134 -14.80 -4.20 -8.19
C SER A 134 -13.94 -4.25 -6.93
N LEU A 135 -13.90 -3.18 -6.12
CA LEU A 135 -13.08 -3.15 -4.92
C LEU A 135 -13.64 -4.07 -3.83
N GLU A 136 -14.96 -4.24 -3.72
CA GLU A 136 -15.60 -5.18 -2.81
C GLU A 136 -15.23 -6.64 -3.12
N LYS A 137 -15.20 -6.99 -4.41
CA LYS A 137 -14.78 -8.32 -4.87
C LYS A 137 -13.28 -8.52 -4.69
N LEU A 138 -12.45 -7.53 -5.01
CA LEU A 138 -11.01 -7.59 -4.74
C LEU A 138 -10.71 -7.71 -3.24
N THR A 139 -11.42 -6.97 -2.37
CA THR A 139 -11.35 -7.13 -0.92
C THR A 139 -11.77 -8.53 -0.49
N THR A 140 -12.73 -9.16 -1.18
CA THR A 140 -13.11 -10.56 -0.92
C THR A 140 -12.00 -11.54 -1.30
N CYS A 141 -11.33 -11.33 -2.44
CA CYS A 141 -10.17 -12.10 -2.86
C CYS A 141 -9.00 -11.95 -1.87
N PHE A 142 -8.77 -10.72 -1.39
CA PHE A 142 -7.75 -10.44 -0.39
C PHE A 142 -8.09 -11.11 0.96
N THR A 143 -9.29 -10.90 1.48
CA THR A 143 -9.65 -11.36 2.84
C THR A 143 -9.75 -12.88 2.97
N ARG A 144 -9.91 -13.60 1.86
CA ARG A 144 -9.85 -15.07 1.81
C ARG A 144 -8.43 -15.52 1.47
N VAL A 145 -7.61 -15.78 2.48
CA VAL A 145 -6.17 -16.11 2.30
C VAL A 145 -5.91 -17.29 1.34
N SER A 146 -6.86 -18.24 1.22
CA SER A 146 -6.81 -19.36 0.28
C SER A 146 -7.85 -19.25 -0.84
N TYR A 147 -8.10 -18.03 -1.33
CA TYR A 147 -9.07 -17.78 -2.40
C TYR A 147 -8.74 -18.53 -3.70
N ASN A 148 -7.48 -18.44 -4.16
CA ASN A 148 -7.04 -19.07 -5.40
C ASN A 148 -6.61 -20.53 -5.17
N LYS A 149 -7.07 -21.42 -6.05
CA LYS A 149 -6.87 -22.88 -6.02
C LYS A 149 -5.57 -23.32 -6.71
N GLN A 150 -4.88 -22.43 -7.40
CA GLN A 150 -3.61 -22.67 -8.10
C GLN A 150 -2.39 -22.20 -7.30
N LYS A 151 -2.53 -22.03 -5.98
CA LYS A 151 -1.46 -21.60 -5.06
C LYS A 151 -0.98 -20.16 -5.25
N CYS A 152 -1.76 -19.30 -5.92
CA CYS A 152 -1.53 -17.86 -5.85
C CYS A 152 -2.02 -17.31 -4.50
N HIS A 153 -1.33 -16.33 -3.94
CA HIS A 153 -1.60 -15.80 -2.59
C HIS A 153 -2.27 -14.42 -2.58
N LEU A 154 -2.27 -13.72 -3.72
CA LEU A 154 -2.87 -12.40 -3.93
C LEU A 154 -2.37 -11.31 -2.95
N ASN A 155 -1.14 -11.48 -2.43
CA ASN A 155 -0.59 -10.57 -1.42
C ASN A 155 -0.47 -9.13 -1.92
N TYR A 156 -0.18 -8.94 -3.22
CA TYR A 156 -0.03 -7.63 -3.85
C TYR A 156 -1.35 -6.84 -3.98
N LEU A 157 -2.51 -7.43 -3.65
CA LEU A 157 -3.74 -6.66 -3.45
C LEU A 157 -3.64 -5.71 -2.25
N GLY A 158 -2.83 -6.02 -1.23
CA GLY A 158 -2.59 -5.11 -0.10
C GLY A 158 -1.94 -3.81 -0.55
N PRO A 159 -0.75 -3.86 -1.18
CA PRO A 159 -0.12 -2.70 -1.80
C PRO A 159 -1.00 -1.98 -2.82
N LEU A 160 -1.80 -2.69 -3.63
CA LEU A 160 -2.79 -2.04 -4.50
C LEU A 160 -3.79 -1.18 -3.71
N PHE A 161 -4.34 -1.68 -2.59
CA PHE A 161 -5.26 -0.90 -1.77
C PHE A 161 -4.57 0.31 -1.10
N SER A 162 -3.35 0.11 -0.60
CA SER A 162 -2.50 1.21 -0.12
C SER A 162 -2.35 2.28 -1.19
N ASN A 163 -1.94 1.89 -2.40
CA ASN A 163 -1.76 2.78 -3.53
C ASN A 163 -3.03 3.56 -3.93
N VAL A 164 -4.16 2.86 -4.05
CA VAL A 164 -5.45 3.49 -4.38
C VAL A 164 -5.82 4.54 -3.32
N SER A 165 -5.63 4.23 -2.04
CA SER A 165 -5.97 5.10 -0.92
C SER A 165 -5.06 6.33 -0.74
N GLN A 166 -3.97 6.45 -1.51
CA GLN A 166 -3.19 7.69 -1.55
C GLN A 166 -4.05 8.86 -2.10
N SER A 167 -4.93 8.56 -3.06
CA SER A 167 -5.89 9.53 -3.61
C SER A 167 -7.09 9.75 -2.69
N LYS A 168 -7.67 10.96 -2.72
CA LYS A 168 -8.91 11.28 -1.97
C LYS A 168 -10.06 10.36 -2.37
N ALA A 169 -10.29 10.18 -3.67
CA ALA A 169 -11.34 9.31 -4.18
C ALA A 169 -11.17 7.86 -3.71
N GLY A 170 -9.93 7.36 -3.65
CA GLY A 170 -9.65 6.03 -3.10
C GLY A 170 -9.99 5.91 -1.62
N ARG A 171 -9.63 6.91 -0.80
CA ARG A 171 -10.02 6.93 0.63
C ARG A 171 -11.52 6.90 0.81
N GLU A 172 -12.26 7.69 0.04
CA GLU A 172 -13.73 7.72 0.09
C GLU A 172 -14.35 6.34 -0.17
N VAL A 173 -13.76 5.54 -1.08
CA VAL A 173 -14.22 4.17 -1.34
C VAL A 173 -14.03 3.27 -0.11
N PHE A 174 -12.83 3.27 0.50
CA PHE A 174 -12.55 2.42 1.65
C PHE A 174 -13.26 2.88 2.94
N CYS A 175 -13.50 4.18 3.08
CA CYS A 175 -14.20 4.78 4.23
C CYS A 175 -15.73 4.75 4.09
N ASN A 176 -16.28 4.19 3.01
CA ASN A 176 -17.72 4.05 2.88
C ASN A 176 -18.26 3.02 3.90
N GLN A 177 -18.96 3.51 4.91
CA GLN A 177 -19.51 2.70 6.00
C GLN A 177 -20.51 1.64 5.52
N GLN A 178 -21.23 1.88 4.41
CA GLN A 178 -22.20 0.92 3.88
C GLN A 178 -21.54 -0.32 3.28
N THR A 179 -20.35 -0.16 2.67
CA THR A 179 -19.60 -1.28 2.09
C THR A 179 -18.77 -2.01 3.15
N GLY A 180 -18.37 -1.30 4.22
CA GLY A 180 -17.63 -1.86 5.35
C GLY A 180 -16.24 -2.39 4.96
N LEU A 181 -15.64 -1.85 3.89
CA LEU A 181 -14.38 -2.34 3.34
C LEU A 181 -13.22 -2.20 4.33
N LEU A 182 -13.03 -1.02 4.91
CA LEU A 182 -11.94 -0.77 5.86
C LEU A 182 -12.00 -1.76 7.04
N ARG A 183 -13.18 -1.94 7.65
CA ARG A 183 -13.37 -2.88 8.76
C ARG A 183 -12.97 -4.32 8.42
N ARG A 184 -13.20 -4.76 7.17
CA ARG A 184 -12.79 -6.09 6.70
C ARG A 184 -11.28 -6.21 6.46
N LEU A 185 -10.61 -5.09 6.23
CA LEU A 185 -9.17 -5.02 5.92
C LEU A 185 -8.30 -4.79 7.17
N LEU A 186 -8.83 -4.12 8.21
CA LEU A 186 -8.10 -3.82 9.45
C LEU A 186 -7.39 -5.02 10.08
N PRO A 187 -7.99 -6.22 10.23
CA PRO A 187 -7.30 -7.35 10.84
C PRO A 187 -6.01 -7.77 10.12
N PHE A 188 -5.84 -7.39 8.85
CA PHE A 188 -4.66 -7.73 8.07
C PHE A 188 -3.42 -6.89 8.42
N VAL A 189 -3.56 -5.84 9.23
CA VAL A 189 -2.40 -5.12 9.81
C VAL A 189 -1.57 -6.01 10.75
N HIS A 190 -2.13 -7.14 11.22
CA HIS A 190 -1.44 -8.14 12.04
C HIS A 190 -1.14 -9.42 11.26
N HIS A 191 -1.26 -9.41 9.92
CA HIS A 191 -1.12 -10.63 9.13
C HIS A 191 0.32 -11.15 9.12
N GLU A 192 0.59 -12.25 9.81
CA GLU A 192 1.94 -12.81 9.93
C GLU A 192 2.43 -13.52 8.64
N GLY A 193 1.51 -14.12 7.87
CA GLY A 193 1.85 -14.97 6.72
C GLY A 193 2.48 -14.25 5.52
N SER A 194 2.47 -12.92 5.49
CA SER A 194 3.09 -12.13 4.41
C SER A 194 3.29 -10.68 4.82
N ILE A 195 4.55 -10.24 4.83
CA ILE A 195 4.92 -8.82 5.02
C ILE A 195 4.28 -7.91 3.96
N VAL A 196 4.20 -8.35 2.70
CA VAL A 196 3.59 -7.57 1.60
C VAL A 196 2.11 -7.28 1.89
N ARG A 197 1.39 -8.30 2.35
CA ARG A 197 -0.03 -8.20 2.69
C ARG A 197 -0.25 -7.31 3.92
N ARG A 198 0.58 -7.49 4.94
CA ARG A 198 0.55 -6.71 6.19
C ARG A 198 0.90 -5.25 5.96
N GLY A 199 2.04 -4.98 5.34
CA GLY A 199 2.48 -3.63 4.98
C GLY A 199 1.50 -2.91 4.06
N GLY A 200 0.85 -3.63 3.14
CA GLY A 200 -0.24 -3.08 2.33
C GLY A 200 -1.46 -2.64 3.15
N ALA A 201 -1.90 -3.44 4.13
CA ALA A 201 -2.99 -3.08 5.03
C ALA A 201 -2.63 -1.90 5.94
N VAL A 202 -1.39 -1.86 6.45
CA VAL A 202 -0.87 -0.75 7.25
C VAL A 202 -0.76 0.53 6.42
N GLY A 203 -0.29 0.43 5.17
CA GLY A 203 -0.24 1.57 4.25
C GLY A 203 -1.62 2.14 3.93
N LEU A 204 -2.61 1.28 3.69
CA LEU A 204 -4.01 1.69 3.57
C LEU A 204 -4.50 2.43 4.82
N LEU A 205 -4.22 1.88 6.02
CA LEU A 205 -4.64 2.49 7.29
C LEU A 205 -4.01 3.88 7.46
N LYS A 206 -2.69 4.01 7.27
CA LYS A 206 -1.98 5.29 7.31
C LYS A 206 -2.62 6.31 6.38
N ASN A 207 -2.90 5.92 5.14
CA ASN A 207 -3.49 6.81 4.14
C ASN A 207 -4.89 7.24 4.55
N VAL A 208 -5.72 6.35 5.09
CA VAL A 208 -7.04 6.71 5.62
C VAL A 208 -6.93 7.69 6.80
N CYS A 209 -5.97 7.47 7.72
CA CYS A 209 -5.71 8.41 8.82
C CYS A 209 -5.29 9.80 8.34
N PHE A 210 -4.81 9.97 7.10
CA PHE A 210 -4.50 11.28 6.55
C PHE A 210 -5.73 12.20 6.45
N ASP A 211 -6.94 11.66 6.35
CA ASP A 211 -8.16 12.47 6.35
C ASP A 211 -8.65 12.70 7.78
N SER A 212 -8.52 13.94 8.29
CA SER A 212 -8.96 14.26 9.66
C SER A 212 -10.47 14.23 9.83
N SER A 213 -11.26 14.26 8.75
CA SER A 213 -12.72 14.21 8.85
C SER A 213 -13.24 12.85 9.31
N VAL A 214 -12.43 11.79 9.17
CA VAL A 214 -12.82 10.43 9.58
C VAL A 214 -12.26 10.00 10.93
N HIS A 215 -11.42 10.81 11.59
CA HIS A 215 -10.74 10.41 12.85
C HIS A 215 -11.70 10.00 13.95
N GLU A 216 -12.79 10.73 14.14
CA GLU A 216 -13.80 10.41 15.15
C GLU A 216 -14.48 9.06 14.86
N TRP A 217 -14.70 8.73 13.59
CA TRP A 217 -15.21 7.42 13.20
C TRP A 217 -14.15 6.31 13.38
N LEU A 218 -12.90 6.55 13.00
CA LEU A 218 -11.81 5.58 13.17
C LEU A 218 -11.56 5.23 14.64
N LEU A 219 -11.69 6.20 15.53
CA LEU A 219 -11.53 6.05 16.98
C LEU A 219 -12.83 5.70 17.71
N SER A 220 -13.93 5.47 16.99
CA SER A 220 -15.18 5.01 17.59
C SER A 220 -15.13 3.54 17.99
N GLU A 221 -16.01 3.12 18.89
CA GLU A 221 -16.16 1.70 19.28
C GLU A 221 -16.44 0.76 18.09
N GLU A 222 -16.99 1.26 16.98
CA GLU A 222 -17.28 0.45 15.79
C GLU A 222 -15.99 0.03 15.07
N MET A 223 -15.05 0.96 14.93
CA MET A 223 -13.83 0.76 14.15
C MET A 223 -12.64 0.37 15.02
N ASP A 224 -12.59 0.90 16.25
CA ASP A 224 -11.57 0.66 17.28
C ASP A 224 -10.17 0.50 16.70
N VAL A 225 -9.71 1.51 15.95
CA VAL A 225 -8.46 1.43 15.18
C VAL A 225 -7.23 1.39 16.09
N LEU A 226 -7.31 1.96 17.30
CA LEU A 226 -6.14 2.17 18.14
C LEU A 226 -5.43 0.85 18.52
N PRO A 227 -6.11 -0.23 18.96
CA PRO A 227 -5.51 -1.55 19.15
C PRO A 227 -4.77 -2.09 17.93
N PHE A 228 -5.35 -1.93 16.73
CA PHE A 228 -4.72 -2.38 15.49
C PHE A 228 -3.38 -1.69 15.24
N VAL A 229 -3.23 -0.44 15.68
CA VAL A 229 -1.99 0.34 15.54
C VAL A 229 -1.00 0.09 16.67
N LEU A 230 -1.46 0.07 17.94
CA LEU A 230 -0.58 -0.02 19.10
C LEU A 230 -0.06 -1.45 19.33
N LEU A 231 -0.87 -2.48 19.07
CA LEU A 231 -0.48 -3.85 19.39
C LEU A 231 0.82 -4.28 18.69
N PRO A 232 1.06 -4.00 17.39
CA PRO A 232 2.34 -4.32 16.76
C PRO A 232 3.50 -3.47 17.25
N LEU A 233 3.25 -2.31 17.87
CA LEU A 233 4.28 -1.44 18.44
C LEU A 233 4.68 -1.83 19.88
N ALA A 234 3.79 -2.54 20.57
CA ALA A 234 4.03 -3.04 21.93
C ALA A 234 5.02 -4.21 21.96
N GLY A 235 5.89 -4.21 22.97
CA GLY A 235 6.85 -5.29 23.23
C GLY A 235 6.50 -6.10 24.48
N PRO A 236 7.46 -6.86 25.02
CA PRO A 236 7.28 -7.73 26.18
C PRO A 236 7.42 -6.99 27.52
N GLU A 237 7.45 -5.66 27.53
CA GLU A 237 7.66 -4.88 28.74
C GLU A 237 6.47 -4.99 29.70
N GLU A 238 6.76 -5.20 30.99
CA GLU A 238 5.74 -5.17 32.04
C GLU A 238 5.37 -3.71 32.35
N LEU A 239 4.09 -3.39 32.18
CA LEU A 239 3.51 -2.10 32.55
C LEU A 239 2.84 -2.22 33.93
N ASP A 240 2.79 -1.14 34.70
CA ASP A 240 2.09 -1.13 35.99
C ASP A 240 0.56 -1.22 35.83
N ASP A 241 -0.15 -1.52 36.92
CA ASP A 241 -1.60 -1.71 36.88
C ASP A 241 -2.34 -0.44 36.42
N GLU A 242 -1.89 0.74 36.84
CA GLU A 242 -2.51 2.02 36.44
C GLU A 242 -2.39 2.24 34.92
N THR A 243 -1.25 1.89 34.32
CA THR A 243 -1.05 1.95 32.87
C THR A 243 -1.90 0.91 32.15
N ASN A 244 -1.94 -0.33 32.65
CA ASN A 244 -2.76 -1.38 32.04
C ASN A 244 -4.26 -1.04 32.05
N GLU A 245 -4.78 -0.47 33.14
CA GLU A 245 -6.19 -0.07 33.24
C GLU A 245 -6.58 0.99 32.20
N LYS A 246 -5.63 1.81 31.73
CA LYS A 246 -5.85 2.82 30.66
C LYS A 246 -5.79 2.23 29.25
N LEU A 247 -5.05 1.13 29.05
CA LEU A 247 -4.85 0.56 27.73
C LEU A 247 -6.12 -0.12 27.20
N PRO A 248 -6.32 -0.16 25.87
CA PRO A 248 -7.32 -1.03 25.28
C PRO A 248 -7.11 -2.48 25.69
N VAL A 249 -8.20 -3.26 25.79
CA VAL A 249 -8.19 -4.63 26.34
C VAL A 249 -7.12 -5.53 25.68
N ASP A 250 -6.95 -5.44 24.36
CA ASP A 250 -5.98 -6.25 23.61
C ASP A 250 -4.51 -5.94 23.95
N LEU A 251 -4.24 -4.80 24.60
CA LEU A 251 -2.91 -4.35 25.01
C LEU A 251 -2.62 -4.56 26.50
N GLN A 252 -3.59 -5.00 27.29
CA GLN A 252 -3.41 -5.18 28.72
C GLN A 252 -2.64 -6.47 29.02
N TYR A 253 -1.70 -6.41 29.95
CA TYR A 253 -0.99 -7.57 30.51
C TYR A 253 -0.39 -8.50 29.45
N LEU A 254 0.28 -7.92 28.45
CA LEU A 254 0.97 -8.68 27.41
C LEU A 254 2.06 -9.58 28.01
N GLY A 255 2.14 -10.81 27.51
CA GLY A 255 3.10 -11.81 28.01
C GLY A 255 4.53 -11.57 27.53
N PRO A 256 5.52 -12.27 28.12
CA PRO A 256 6.94 -12.13 27.78
C PRO A 256 7.27 -12.55 26.34
N ASP A 257 6.38 -13.32 25.70
CA ASP A 257 6.53 -13.77 24.32
C ASP A 257 6.08 -12.72 23.29
N LYS A 258 5.51 -11.58 23.75
CA LYS A 258 5.04 -10.51 22.88
C LYS A 258 6.21 -9.89 22.13
N ARG A 259 6.09 -9.85 20.81
CA ARG A 259 7.06 -9.23 19.91
C ARG A 259 6.48 -8.02 19.22
N ARG A 260 7.33 -7.00 19.04
CA ARG A 260 7.04 -5.88 18.14
C ARG A 260 6.98 -6.38 16.70
N GLU A 261 6.40 -5.59 15.83
CA GLU A 261 6.57 -5.74 14.40
C GLU A 261 8.06 -5.70 14.06
N ASP A 262 8.55 -6.73 13.38
CA ASP A 262 9.97 -6.89 13.07
C ASP A 262 10.42 -5.91 11.99
N ASP A 263 9.55 -5.61 11.03
CA ASP A 263 9.87 -4.75 9.88
C ASP A 263 9.81 -3.25 10.24
N PRO A 264 10.94 -2.50 10.14
CA PRO A 264 10.99 -1.11 10.54
C PRO A 264 10.13 -0.19 9.66
N ASP A 265 9.94 -0.51 8.38
CA ASP A 265 9.07 0.29 7.50
C ASP A 265 7.61 0.16 7.92
N VAL A 266 7.18 -1.05 8.32
CA VAL A 266 5.84 -1.25 8.89
C VAL A 266 5.68 -0.55 10.24
N ARG A 267 6.67 -0.64 11.15
CA ARG A 267 6.65 0.11 12.42
C ARG A 267 6.51 1.62 12.16
N LYS A 268 7.31 2.16 11.25
CA LYS A 268 7.25 3.58 10.85
C LYS A 268 5.86 3.97 10.37
N MET A 269 5.24 3.20 9.47
CA MET A 269 3.89 3.52 8.97
C MET A 269 2.81 3.47 10.07
N LEU A 270 2.93 2.57 11.04
CA LEU A 270 2.03 2.52 12.21
C LEU A 270 2.18 3.78 13.08
N VAL A 271 3.43 4.18 13.37
CA VAL A 271 3.70 5.41 14.13
C VAL A 271 3.23 6.65 13.36
N GLU A 272 3.42 6.71 12.05
CA GLU A 272 2.88 7.77 11.20
C GLU A 272 1.34 7.80 11.21
N SER A 273 0.68 6.65 11.36
CA SER A 273 -0.78 6.60 11.53
C SER A 273 -1.22 7.29 12.83
N LEU A 274 -0.47 7.08 13.93
CA LEU A 274 -0.69 7.82 15.19
C LEU A 274 -0.44 9.31 15.02
N ALA A 275 0.64 9.68 14.32
CA ALA A 275 0.95 11.09 14.01
C ALA A 275 -0.21 11.77 13.27
N GLN A 276 -0.82 11.06 12.31
CA GLN A 276 -1.99 11.57 11.60
C GLN A 276 -3.19 11.73 12.54
N LEU A 277 -3.47 10.77 13.43
CA LEU A 277 -4.56 10.84 14.42
C LEU A 277 -4.36 11.99 15.44
N CYS A 278 -3.11 12.34 15.75
CA CYS A 278 -2.76 13.50 16.57
C CYS A 278 -3.11 14.86 15.94
N ALA A 279 -3.50 14.90 14.65
CA ALA A 279 -3.85 16.15 14.00
C ALA A 279 -5.01 16.88 14.72
N THR A 280 -5.99 16.13 15.25
CA THR A 280 -7.16 16.73 15.91
C THR A 280 -7.06 16.69 17.44
N ARG A 281 -7.63 17.68 18.12
CA ARG A 281 -7.75 17.71 19.59
C ARG A 281 -8.41 16.46 20.16
N LYS A 282 -9.51 16.01 19.53
CA LYS A 282 -10.19 14.77 19.91
C LYS A 282 -9.27 13.56 19.79
N GLY A 283 -8.54 13.46 18.67
CA GLY A 283 -7.56 12.39 18.47
C GLY A 283 -6.45 12.39 19.52
N ARG A 284 -5.81 13.54 19.77
CA ARG A 284 -4.77 13.64 20.82
C ARG A 284 -5.28 13.27 22.20
N SER A 285 -6.46 13.76 22.57
CA SER A 285 -7.08 13.46 23.87
C SER A 285 -7.36 11.97 23.98
N TYR A 286 -7.98 11.38 22.96
CA TYR A 286 -8.23 9.94 22.91
C TYR A 286 -6.94 9.12 23.03
N LEU A 287 -5.89 9.45 22.27
CA LEU A 287 -4.62 8.73 22.30
C LEU A 287 -3.96 8.81 23.69
N ARG A 288 -3.96 9.98 24.35
CA ARG A 288 -3.46 10.14 25.73
C ARG A 288 -4.28 9.33 26.73
N ASP A 289 -5.60 9.37 26.63
CA ASP A 289 -6.51 8.69 27.55
C ASP A 289 -6.44 7.15 27.44
N HIS A 290 -5.89 6.63 26.33
CA HIS A 290 -5.79 5.19 26.04
C HIS A 290 -4.34 4.67 26.03
N GLY A 291 -3.43 5.29 26.79
CA GLY A 291 -2.10 4.74 27.05
C GLY A 291 -1.12 4.75 25.86
N THR A 292 -1.38 5.57 24.84
CA THR A 292 -0.53 5.60 23.62
C THR A 292 0.89 6.05 23.93
N TYR A 293 1.05 7.05 24.82
CA TYR A 293 2.36 7.57 25.20
C TYR A 293 3.22 6.48 25.86
N GLU A 294 2.64 5.66 26.71
CA GLU A 294 3.31 4.59 27.45
C GLU A 294 3.87 3.53 26.49
N ILE A 295 3.08 3.11 25.48
CA ILE A 295 3.54 2.21 24.43
C ILE A 295 4.69 2.84 23.62
N LEU A 296 4.54 4.10 23.21
CA LEU A 296 5.57 4.80 22.44
C LEU A 296 6.85 5.06 23.23
N ARG A 297 6.77 5.24 24.55
CA ARG A 297 7.94 5.37 25.42
C ARG A 297 8.77 4.09 25.46
N GLU A 298 8.13 2.93 25.59
CA GLU A 298 8.86 1.66 25.56
C GLU A 298 9.37 1.34 24.14
N LEU A 299 8.61 1.68 23.10
CA LEU A 299 9.09 1.61 21.72
C LEU A 299 10.33 2.51 21.50
N HIS A 300 10.31 3.76 21.96
CA HIS A 300 11.44 4.67 21.86
C HIS A 300 12.71 4.08 22.50
N LYS A 301 12.59 3.48 23.69
CA LYS A 301 13.73 2.81 24.35
C LYS A 301 14.28 1.65 23.50
N PHE A 302 13.39 0.87 22.89
CA PHE A 302 13.78 -0.20 21.96
C PHE A 302 14.48 0.38 20.73
N GLU A 303 13.94 1.43 20.09
CA GLU A 303 14.56 2.03 18.90
C GLU A 303 15.90 2.74 19.20
N CYS A 304 16.18 3.08 20.46
CA CYS A 304 17.50 3.55 20.91
C CYS A 304 18.54 2.43 21.07
N SER A 305 18.12 1.15 21.06
CA SER A 305 19.03 0.02 21.20
C SER A 305 19.78 -0.28 19.89
N PRO A 306 20.83 -1.12 19.91
CA PRO A 306 21.52 -1.54 18.69
C PRO A 306 20.64 -2.27 17.67
N GLU A 307 19.52 -2.85 18.12
CA GLU A 307 18.54 -3.55 17.30
C GLU A 307 17.46 -2.62 16.72
N GLY A 308 17.43 -1.37 17.16
CA GLY A 308 16.48 -0.35 16.73
C GLY A 308 16.79 0.30 15.38
N ASP A 309 15.84 1.08 14.88
CA ASP A 309 15.92 1.85 13.65
C ASP A 309 15.76 3.36 13.92
N LYS A 310 16.73 4.16 13.42
CA LYS A 310 16.76 5.61 13.66
C LYS A 310 15.63 6.38 12.97
N VAL A 311 15.14 5.88 11.83
CA VAL A 311 14.02 6.51 11.11
C VAL A 311 12.72 6.28 11.89
N VAL A 312 12.54 5.08 12.45
CA VAL A 312 11.42 4.80 13.35
C VAL A 312 11.52 5.63 14.63
N LEU A 313 12.72 5.73 15.24
CA LEU A 313 12.95 6.57 16.42
C LEU A 313 12.48 8.02 16.20
N ASN A 314 12.92 8.66 15.11
CA ASN A 314 12.49 10.02 14.77
C ASN A 314 10.97 10.13 14.60
N ALA A 315 10.34 9.12 13.99
CA ALA A 315 8.89 9.09 13.85
C ALA A 315 8.19 9.00 15.22
N VAL A 316 8.74 8.22 16.16
CA VAL A 316 8.22 8.10 17.52
C VAL A 316 8.35 9.42 18.27
N GLU A 317 9.52 10.06 18.20
CA GLU A 317 9.77 11.38 18.81
C GLU A 317 8.75 12.42 18.33
N ASN A 318 8.49 12.49 17.01
CA ASN A 318 7.49 13.40 16.44
C ASN A 318 6.08 13.23 17.04
N VAL A 319 5.67 11.98 17.33
CA VAL A 319 4.35 11.73 17.95
C VAL A 319 4.38 12.05 19.44
N VAL A 320 5.45 11.65 20.13
CA VAL A 320 5.63 11.91 21.57
C VAL A 320 5.63 13.40 21.87
N ASP A 321 6.33 14.21 21.07
CA ASP A 321 6.38 15.67 21.21
C ASP A 321 5.00 16.34 21.17
N ILE A 322 4.05 15.73 20.44
CA ILE A 322 2.66 16.18 20.42
C ILE A 322 1.90 15.70 21.66
N LEU A 323 2.08 14.43 22.05
CA LEU A 323 1.33 13.80 23.14
C LEU A 323 1.75 14.27 24.54
N ILE A 324 2.98 14.75 24.73
CA ILE A 324 3.41 15.30 26.02
C ILE A 324 2.85 16.69 26.32
N ARG A 325 2.35 17.40 25.30
CA ARG A 325 1.80 18.75 25.43
C ARG A 325 0.32 18.71 25.80
N THR A 326 -0.12 19.68 26.62
CA THR A 326 -1.55 19.84 26.91
C THR A 326 -2.29 20.52 25.77
N GLU A 327 -3.62 20.45 25.76
CA GLU A 327 -4.42 21.14 24.75
C GLU A 327 -4.32 22.66 24.87
N GLU A 328 -4.08 23.20 26.07
CA GLU A 328 -3.81 24.62 26.28
C GLU A 328 -2.46 25.05 25.68
N GLU A 329 -1.43 24.19 25.78
CA GLU A 329 -0.11 24.45 25.19
C GLU A 329 -0.11 24.33 23.67
N ILE A 330 -1.00 23.52 23.10
CA ILE A 330 -1.16 23.38 21.64
C ILE A 330 -2.01 24.52 21.09
N GLY A 331 -3.11 24.89 21.77
CA GLY A 331 -3.94 26.04 21.41
C GLY A 331 -4.78 25.89 20.14
N GLU A 332 -4.71 24.75 19.46
CA GLU A 332 -5.30 24.53 18.13
C GLU A 332 -6.06 23.21 18.04
N ASP A 333 -7.30 23.27 17.53
CA ASP A 333 -8.15 22.07 17.42
C ASP A 333 -7.71 21.14 16.29
N ASN A 334 -7.11 21.66 15.21
CA ASN A 334 -6.59 20.87 14.11
C ASN A 334 -5.24 21.38 13.61
N LEU A 335 -4.18 20.60 13.85
CA LEU A 335 -2.81 20.94 13.45
C LEU A 335 -2.62 21.06 11.94
N LYS A 336 -3.50 20.46 11.13
CA LYS A 336 -3.46 20.56 9.66
C LYS A 336 -3.96 21.90 9.12
N GLN A 337 -4.60 22.71 9.98
CA GLN A 337 -5.08 24.05 9.61
C GLN A 337 -4.08 25.15 9.98
N LEU A 338 -2.96 24.80 10.63
CA LEU A 338 -1.91 25.74 10.97
C LEU A 338 -1.22 26.27 9.71
N GLU A 339 -1.12 27.59 9.62
CA GLU A 339 -0.25 28.23 8.64
C GLU A 339 1.21 27.96 9.03
N ILE A 340 1.92 27.20 8.18
CA ILE A 340 3.35 26.97 8.38
C ILE A 340 4.08 28.30 8.07
N PRO A 341 4.87 28.84 9.01
CA PRO A 341 5.68 30.03 8.77
C PRO A 341 6.61 29.86 7.57
N ASP A 342 6.81 30.92 6.78
CA ASP A 342 7.55 30.83 5.51
C ASP A 342 9.03 30.47 5.69
N ASP A 343 9.64 30.80 6.84
CA ASP A 343 10.99 30.39 7.20
C ASP A 343 11.10 28.88 7.45
N VAL A 344 10.05 28.27 8.01
CA VAL A 344 9.95 26.83 8.19
C VAL A 344 9.70 26.14 6.84
N LYS A 345 8.82 26.69 5.98
CA LYS A 345 8.62 26.18 4.62
C LYS A 345 9.93 26.17 3.82
N ALA A 346 10.66 27.28 3.82
CA ALA A 346 11.94 27.38 3.12
C ALA A 346 12.98 26.36 3.63
N LYS A 347 12.99 26.07 4.94
CA LYS A 347 13.83 25.02 5.53
C LYS A 347 13.42 23.62 5.04
N ILE A 348 12.12 23.32 5.04
CA ILE A 348 11.60 22.03 4.57
C ILE A 348 11.96 21.82 3.10
N GLU A 349 11.73 22.82 2.25
CA GLU A 349 12.09 22.77 0.82
C GLU A 349 13.59 22.51 0.63
N SER A 350 14.46 23.21 1.36
CA SER A 350 15.91 23.00 1.28
C SER A 350 16.37 21.60 1.71
N MET A 351 15.68 20.98 2.66
CA MET A 351 15.98 19.61 3.10
C MET A 351 15.48 18.56 2.10
N THR A 352 14.42 18.85 1.36
CA THR A 352 13.85 17.93 0.35
C THR A 352 14.78 17.85 -0.87
N ASP A 353 15.35 18.97 -1.28
CA ASP A 353 16.35 19.07 -2.37
C ASP A 353 17.70 18.38 -2.06
N GLU A 354 18.02 18.16 -0.78
CA GLU A 354 19.23 17.44 -0.35
C GLU A 354 19.05 15.92 -0.31
N VAL A 355 17.80 15.43 -0.21
CA VAL A 355 17.47 13.99 -0.21
C VAL A 355 17.27 13.46 -1.65
N GLU A 356 16.97 14.33 -2.61
CA GLU A 356 16.82 13.99 -4.04
C GLU A 356 18.14 14.08 -4.84
N LYS A 357 19.27 14.42 -4.21
CA LYS A 357 20.62 14.38 -4.79
C LYS A 357 21.42 13.18 -4.29
#